data_AF-A0A4T0VIX9-F1
#
_entry.id   AF-A0A4T0VIX9-F1
#
_cell.length_a   1.000
_cell.length_b   1.000
_cell.length_c   1.000
_cell.angle_alpha   90.00
_cell.angle_beta   90.00
_cell.angle_gamma   90.00
#
_symmetry.space_group_name_H-M   'P 1'
#
loop_
_entity.id
_entity.type
_entity.pdbx_description
1 polymer ?
#
loop_
_entity_poly.entity_id
_entity_poly.type
_entity_poly.pdbx_seq_one_letter_code
_entity_poly.pdbx_strand_id
1 'polypeptide(L)'
;MEMPSVAALAGARLLGDVEEANLEEILNALRAAVNPNASSSKTKHIKAYPIPGLDIIVARNFRATNSAPLAVTGRRLPLIYALISTLVSPPHNKTVLVLDTEHRFDATRLVCSPESIRHVYVHRPACDAIHGPRGDGGAGMGPDQVRQLVTAAEDWMLYGDHESSGREWWGTIVIGALGAGDVTAAWKGWLRIDRDNIPGFSLGCSAKEAMTDRQRRQEAVDAAPWAASSQWGTNWQGVPRARVRRRGRNARRRMPEVEEEKPVETGMERSVSITDMDEWKNLRNPLILLLAPIANL
;
A
#
# COMPACT_ATOMS: atom_id res chain seq x y z
N MET A 1 -5.41 38.74 59.41
CA MET A 1 -5.11 38.47 57.99
C MET A 1 -3.63 38.10 57.95
N GLU A 2 -3.32 36.81 58.11
CA GLU A 2 -1.93 36.35 58.17
C GLU A 2 -1.34 36.30 56.76
N MET A 3 -0.17 36.90 56.57
CA MET A 3 0.56 36.83 55.31
C MET A 3 1.32 35.51 55.22
N PRO A 4 1.28 34.79 54.09
CA PRO A 4 2.05 33.57 53.92
C PRO A 4 3.55 33.87 54.05
N SER A 5 4.27 33.00 54.77
CA SER A 5 5.70 33.19 54.99
C SER A 5 6.48 33.18 53.68
N VAL A 6 7.63 33.87 53.66
CA VAL A 6 8.52 33.92 52.49
C VAL A 6 8.91 32.53 52.00
N ALA A 7 9.01 31.54 52.90
CA ALA A 7 9.26 30.15 52.55
C ALA A 7 8.05 29.48 51.86
N ALA A 8 6.82 29.80 52.26
CA ALA A 8 5.62 29.33 51.57
C ALA A 8 5.48 29.95 50.17
N LEU A 9 5.85 31.22 50.02
CA LEU A 9 5.89 31.92 48.72
C LEU A 9 7.00 31.39 47.80
N ALA A 10 8.16 31.01 48.36
CA ALA A 10 9.24 30.36 47.62
C ALA A 10 8.89 28.91 47.24
N GLY A 11 8.22 28.16 48.12
CA GLY A 11 7.74 26.81 47.84
C GLY A 11 6.64 26.77 46.78
N ALA A 12 5.72 27.75 46.79
CA ALA A 12 4.70 27.89 45.76
C ALA A 12 5.27 28.27 44.38
N ARG A 13 6.36 29.03 44.33
CA ARG A 13 7.11 29.30 43.08
C ARG A 13 7.84 28.04 42.58
N LEU A 14 8.54 27.34 43.47
CA LEU A 14 9.24 26.10 43.13
C LEU A 14 8.30 24.97 42.66
N LEU A 15 7.07 24.90 43.17
CA LEU A 15 6.04 23.95 42.72
C LEU A 15 5.27 24.45 41.49
N GLY A 16 5.25 25.76 41.23
CA GLY A 16 4.71 26.33 39.99
C GLY A 16 5.66 26.18 38.78
N ASP A 17 6.96 26.03 39.05
CA ASP A 17 8.01 25.83 38.05
C ASP A 17 8.26 24.34 37.71
N VAL A 18 7.58 23.40 38.38
CA VAL A 18 7.51 22.02 37.90
C VAL A 18 6.50 21.98 36.76
N GLU A 19 6.93 22.48 35.60
CA GLU A 19 6.28 22.20 34.33
C GLU A 19 6.12 20.67 34.24
N GLU A 20 4.89 20.22 34.03
CA GLU A 20 4.61 18.85 33.61
C GLU A 20 5.35 18.65 32.29
N ALA A 21 6.61 18.24 32.38
CA ALA A 21 7.44 17.99 31.22
C ALA A 21 6.65 17.01 30.35
N ASN A 22 6.26 17.49 29.17
CA ASN A 22 5.44 16.73 28.25
C ASN A 22 6.20 15.43 27.98
N LEU A 23 5.53 14.28 28.06
CA LEU A 23 6.15 12.97 27.86
C LEU A 23 7.02 12.95 26.59
N GLU A 24 6.62 13.71 25.57
CA GLU A 24 7.37 13.89 24.33
C GLU A 24 8.70 14.63 24.49
N GLU A 25 8.78 15.64 25.35
CA GLU A 25 10.03 16.35 25.64
C GLU A 25 11.00 15.47 26.41
N ILE A 26 10.50 14.72 27.41
CA ILE A 26 11.31 13.76 28.16
C ILE A 26 11.85 12.66 27.22
N LEU A 27 10.99 12.12 26.35
CA LEU A 27 11.38 11.09 25.39
C LEU A 27 12.35 11.64 24.32
N ASN A 28 12.20 12.89 23.88
CA ASN A 28 13.13 13.51 22.95
C ASN A 28 14.50 13.80 23.59
N ALA A 29 14.52 14.28 24.83
CA ALA A 29 15.75 14.52 25.57
C ALA A 29 16.53 13.22 25.85
N LEU A 30 15.83 12.16 26.25
CA LEU A 30 16.43 10.84 26.45
C LEU A 30 17.01 10.28 25.14
N ARG A 31 16.27 10.43 24.03
CA ARG A 31 16.70 9.93 22.71
C ARG A 31 17.91 10.71 22.17
N ALA A 32 17.97 12.02 22.40
CA ALA A 32 19.12 12.86 22.06
C ALA A 32 20.36 12.54 22.91
N ALA A 33 20.18 12.20 24.20
CA ALA A 33 21.27 11.85 25.09
C ALA A 33 21.86 10.45 24.81
N VAL A 34 21.00 9.47 24.48
CA VAL A 34 21.41 8.08 24.18
C VAL A 34 21.98 7.96 22.77
N ASN A 35 21.53 8.80 21.83
CA ASN A 35 22.03 8.79 20.47
C ASN A 35 21.95 10.21 19.86
N PRO A 36 23.03 11.01 19.89
CA PRO A 36 23.02 12.39 19.40
C PRO A 36 22.80 12.51 17.89
N ASN A 37 22.81 11.39 17.16
CA ASN A 37 22.46 11.28 15.73
C ASN A 37 21.07 10.66 15.49
N ALA A 38 20.35 10.25 16.54
CA ALA A 38 18.98 9.77 16.42
C ALA A 38 18.03 10.97 16.30
N SER A 39 17.72 11.32 15.06
CA SER A 39 16.61 12.20 14.71
C SER A 39 15.34 11.82 15.48
N SER A 40 14.74 12.83 16.12
CA SER A 40 13.45 12.79 16.81
C SER A 40 12.41 11.97 16.04
N SER A 41 11.93 10.89 16.66
CA SER A 41 10.94 9.96 16.11
C SER A 41 9.50 10.47 16.14
N LYS A 42 9.30 11.77 15.89
CA LYS A 42 8.02 12.34 15.41
C LYS A 42 8.21 13.36 14.28
N THR A 43 9.43 13.54 13.78
CA THR A 43 9.57 13.98 12.39
C THR A 43 9.24 12.76 11.54
N LYS A 44 8.20 12.86 10.69
CA LYS A 44 7.97 11.86 9.63
C LYS A 44 9.25 11.84 8.80
N HIS A 45 10.18 10.95 9.12
CA HIS A 45 11.34 10.68 8.31
C HIS A 45 10.81 10.50 6.89
N ILE A 46 11.28 11.35 5.97
CA ILE A 46 10.92 11.23 4.56
C ILE A 46 11.34 9.82 4.17
N LYS A 47 10.35 8.91 4.04
CA LYS A 47 10.62 7.54 3.61
C LYS A 47 11.34 7.62 2.29
N ALA A 48 12.47 6.91 2.19
CA ALA A 48 13.18 6.82 0.94
C ALA A 48 12.35 5.96 -0.03
N TYR A 49 12.03 6.54 -1.18
CA TYR A 49 11.37 5.88 -2.29
C TYR A 49 12.46 5.41 -3.26
N PRO A 50 12.58 4.10 -3.55
CA PRO A 50 13.63 3.55 -4.41
C PRO A 50 13.41 3.84 -5.91
N ILE A 51 12.69 4.91 -6.20
CA ILE A 51 12.27 5.38 -7.51
C ILE A 51 13.09 6.66 -7.79
N PRO A 52 14.09 6.63 -8.71
CA PRO A 52 15.13 7.67 -8.82
C PRO A 52 14.65 9.11 -9.03
N GLY A 53 14.61 9.91 -7.97
CA GLY A 53 14.14 11.31 -8.02
C GLY A 53 12.70 11.51 -7.54
N LEU A 54 11.99 10.45 -7.14
CA LEU A 54 10.70 10.59 -6.45
C LEU A 54 10.88 11.26 -5.09
N ASP A 55 11.95 10.90 -4.36
CA ASP A 55 12.34 11.54 -3.09
C ASP A 55 12.47 13.06 -3.21
N ILE A 56 13.04 13.54 -4.31
CA ILE A 56 13.24 14.98 -4.54
C ILE A 56 11.88 15.68 -4.62
N ILE A 57 10.92 15.10 -5.33
CA ILE A 57 9.59 15.68 -5.50
C ILE A 57 8.80 15.58 -4.19
N VAL A 58 8.85 14.43 -3.50
CA VAL A 58 8.21 14.25 -2.19
C VAL A 58 8.76 15.24 -1.17
N ALA A 59 10.08 15.42 -1.11
CA ALA A 59 10.72 16.38 -0.22
C ALA A 59 10.33 17.82 -0.54
N ARG A 60 10.22 18.20 -1.81
CA ARG A 60 9.70 19.52 -2.22
C ARG A 60 8.26 19.73 -1.77
N ASN A 61 7.39 18.74 -1.99
CA ASN A 61 6.01 18.82 -1.54
C ASN A 61 5.93 18.94 -0.01
N PHE A 62 6.73 18.14 0.72
CA PHE A 62 6.78 18.20 2.17
C PHE A 62 7.20 19.58 2.67
N ARG A 63 8.26 20.17 2.12
CA ARG A 63 8.71 21.53 2.48
C ARG A 63 7.63 22.59 2.27
N ALA A 64 6.80 22.44 1.25
CA ALA A 64 5.80 23.43 0.91
C ALA A 64 4.46 23.27 1.64
N THR A 65 4.10 22.05 2.01
CA THR A 65 2.76 21.72 2.54
C THR A 65 2.79 21.13 3.94
N ASN A 66 3.99 20.89 4.50
CA ASN A 66 4.23 20.11 5.72
C ASN A 66 3.51 18.75 5.72
N SER A 67 3.15 18.23 4.54
CA SER A 67 2.39 17.00 4.36
C SER A 67 3.29 15.92 3.77
N ALA A 68 3.63 14.89 4.56
CA ALA A 68 4.23 13.66 4.06
C ALA A 68 3.24 12.51 4.31
N PRO A 69 2.39 12.26 3.30
CA PRO A 69 2.44 11.03 2.51
C PRO A 69 2.54 11.29 1.00
N LEU A 70 3.04 10.31 0.25
CA LEU A 70 2.97 10.31 -1.21
C LEU A 70 1.51 10.06 -1.64
N ALA A 71 0.85 11.08 -2.19
CA ALA A 71 -0.55 10.97 -2.62
C ALA A 71 -0.65 11.02 -4.14
N VAL A 72 -1.02 9.88 -4.72
CA VAL A 72 -1.03 9.60 -6.16
C VAL A 72 -2.45 9.61 -6.71
N THR A 73 -2.66 10.29 -7.83
CA THR A 73 -3.93 10.34 -8.57
C THR A 73 -3.73 9.98 -10.05
N GLY A 74 -4.83 9.89 -10.82
CA GLY A 74 -4.83 9.49 -12.22
C GLY A 74 -4.66 7.98 -12.40
N ARG A 75 -3.85 7.57 -13.38
CA ARG A 75 -3.49 6.16 -13.65
C ARG A 75 -2.41 5.70 -12.67
N ARG A 76 -2.77 5.55 -11.40
CA ARG A 76 -1.88 5.27 -10.26
C ARG A 76 -1.19 3.90 -10.25
N LEU A 77 -1.88 2.83 -10.66
CA LEU A 77 -1.40 1.44 -10.49
C LEU A 77 -0.02 1.14 -11.10
N PRO A 78 0.36 1.62 -12.29
CA PRO A 78 1.71 1.47 -12.83
C PRO A 78 2.82 1.94 -11.88
N LEU A 79 2.65 3.11 -11.25
CA LEU A 79 3.61 3.61 -10.26
C LEU A 79 3.64 2.71 -9.03
N ILE A 80 2.47 2.27 -8.56
CA ILE A 80 2.36 1.37 -7.40
C ILE A 80 3.06 0.03 -7.67
N TYR A 81 2.85 -0.57 -8.84
CA TYR A 81 3.53 -1.81 -9.22
C TYR A 81 5.04 -1.61 -9.31
N ALA A 82 5.51 -0.50 -9.90
CA ALA A 82 6.93 -0.18 -9.96
C ALA A 82 7.53 -0.04 -8.55
N LEU A 83 6.87 0.74 -7.68
CA LEU A 83 7.32 0.98 -6.31
C LEU A 83 7.44 -0.32 -5.53
N ILE A 84 6.38 -1.13 -5.51
CA ILE A 84 6.37 -2.40 -4.79
C ILE A 84 7.43 -3.34 -5.36
N SER A 85 7.48 -3.49 -6.69
CA SER A 85 8.46 -4.39 -7.35
C SER A 85 9.89 -4.03 -6.96
N THR A 86 10.22 -2.74 -6.93
CA THR A 86 11.56 -2.28 -6.54
C THR A 86 11.80 -2.47 -5.04
N LEU A 87 10.83 -2.16 -4.17
CA LEU A 87 10.97 -2.29 -2.72
C LEU A 87 11.22 -3.74 -2.28
N VAL A 88 10.50 -4.71 -2.85
CA VAL A 88 10.58 -6.11 -2.39
C VAL A 88 11.73 -6.88 -3.03
N SER A 89 12.28 -6.39 -4.14
CA SER A 89 13.39 -7.01 -4.84
C SER A 89 14.75 -6.56 -4.26
N PRO A 90 15.84 -7.31 -4.53
CA PRO A 90 17.18 -6.81 -4.29
C PRO A 90 17.44 -5.49 -5.03
N PRO A 91 18.19 -4.55 -4.44
CA PRO A 91 18.91 -4.66 -3.17
C PRO A 91 18.07 -4.31 -1.93
N HIS A 92 16.81 -3.90 -2.08
CA HIS A 92 16.02 -3.31 -1.01
C HIS A 92 15.43 -4.34 -0.04
N ASN A 93 14.97 -5.49 -0.57
CA ASN A 93 14.48 -6.64 0.22
C ASN A 93 13.50 -6.25 1.34
N LYS A 94 12.62 -5.29 1.09
CA LYS A 94 11.62 -4.84 2.06
C LYS A 94 10.38 -5.72 2.05
N THR A 95 9.55 -5.57 3.07
CA THR A 95 8.15 -6.03 3.06
C THR A 95 7.19 -4.83 2.98
N VAL A 96 6.08 -5.02 2.28
CA VAL A 96 5.09 -3.97 1.98
C VAL A 96 3.69 -4.53 2.17
N LEU A 97 2.81 -3.73 2.76
CA LEU A 97 1.38 -4.03 2.85
C LEU A 97 0.58 -3.14 1.88
N VAL A 98 -0.37 -3.74 1.17
CA VAL A 98 -1.28 -3.08 0.25
C VAL A 98 -2.70 -3.21 0.80
N LEU A 99 -3.30 -2.09 1.18
CA LEU A 99 -4.70 -1.99 1.54
C LEU A 99 -5.50 -1.62 0.28
N ASP A 100 -6.13 -2.59 -0.37
CA ASP A 100 -6.85 -2.41 -1.64
C ASP A 100 -8.36 -2.42 -1.44
N THR A 101 -8.94 -1.22 -1.30
CA THR A 101 -10.39 -1.02 -1.13
C THR A 101 -11.16 -1.07 -2.46
N GLU A 102 -10.46 -0.97 -3.59
CA GLU A 102 -11.06 -0.99 -4.92
C GLU A 102 -11.05 -2.37 -5.58
N HIS A 103 -10.35 -3.35 -4.98
CA HIS A 103 -10.14 -4.69 -5.54
C HIS A 103 -9.52 -4.65 -6.95
N ARG A 104 -8.64 -3.66 -7.19
CA ARG A 104 -8.00 -3.44 -8.49
C ARG A 104 -6.51 -3.76 -8.50
N PHE A 105 -5.91 -3.98 -7.33
CA PHE A 105 -4.53 -4.42 -7.25
C PHE A 105 -4.41 -5.87 -7.71
N ASP A 106 -3.36 -6.15 -8.47
CA ASP A 106 -3.13 -7.44 -9.12
C ASP A 106 -1.65 -7.78 -8.95
N ALA A 107 -1.36 -8.66 -7.99
CA ALA A 107 0.01 -9.03 -7.63
C ALA A 107 0.77 -9.66 -8.79
N THR A 108 0.08 -10.26 -9.77
CA THR A 108 0.72 -10.88 -10.96
C THR A 108 1.41 -9.87 -11.87
N ARG A 109 1.14 -8.57 -11.68
CA ARG A 109 1.78 -7.47 -12.43
C ARG A 109 3.07 -6.99 -11.80
N LEU A 110 3.42 -7.48 -10.62
CA LEU A 110 4.69 -7.19 -9.98
C LEU A 110 5.83 -7.86 -10.76
N VAL A 111 6.92 -7.13 -10.92
CA VAL A 111 8.14 -7.60 -11.60
C VAL A 111 9.18 -7.88 -10.52
N CYS A 112 9.07 -9.05 -9.89
CA CYS A 112 9.96 -9.50 -8.82
C CYS A 112 10.09 -11.02 -8.83
N SER A 113 11.02 -11.59 -8.06
CA SER A 113 11.14 -13.04 -7.94
C SER A 113 9.95 -13.63 -7.16
N PRO A 114 9.62 -14.92 -7.37
CA PRO A 114 8.60 -15.60 -6.57
C PRO A 114 8.87 -15.55 -5.06
N GLU A 115 10.14 -15.54 -4.64
CA GLU A 115 10.46 -15.37 -3.22
C GLU A 115 10.17 -13.94 -2.73
N SER A 116 10.38 -12.93 -3.57
CA SER A 116 10.11 -11.54 -3.21
C SER A 116 8.61 -11.26 -3.08
N ILE A 117 7.77 -11.93 -3.87
CA ILE A 117 6.32 -11.70 -3.86
C ILE A 117 5.65 -12.13 -2.55
N ARG A 118 6.22 -13.11 -1.84
CA ARG A 118 5.72 -13.58 -0.53
C ARG A 118 5.73 -12.49 0.54
N HIS A 119 6.53 -11.45 0.33
CA HIS A 119 6.68 -10.32 1.24
C HIS A 119 5.80 -9.12 0.87
N VAL A 120 4.84 -9.32 -0.05
CA VAL A 120 3.78 -8.37 -0.38
C VAL A 120 2.47 -8.89 0.21
N TYR A 121 1.98 -8.21 1.25
CA TYR A 121 0.70 -8.55 1.86
C TYR A 121 -0.40 -7.68 1.24
N VAL A 122 -1.51 -8.29 0.84
CA VAL A 122 -2.64 -7.57 0.25
C VAL A 122 -3.85 -7.77 1.13
N HIS A 123 -4.28 -6.71 1.81
CA HIS A 123 -5.53 -6.68 2.56
C HIS A 123 -6.63 -6.06 1.71
N ARG A 124 -7.73 -6.79 1.52
CA ARG A 124 -8.91 -6.32 0.80
C ARG A 124 -10.11 -6.38 1.73
N PRO A 125 -10.48 -5.26 2.38
CA PRO A 125 -11.66 -5.24 3.24
C PRO A 125 -12.91 -5.54 2.40
N ALA A 126 -13.88 -6.22 3.00
CA ALA A 126 -15.19 -6.35 2.39
C ALA A 126 -15.78 -4.96 2.18
N CYS A 127 -16.25 -4.69 0.97
CA CYS A 127 -17.04 -3.49 0.73
C CYS A 127 -18.41 -3.74 1.36
N ASP A 128 -18.73 -3.08 2.46
CA ASP A 128 -20.09 -3.04 3.02
C ASP A 128 -20.98 -2.22 2.07
N ALA A 129 -21.30 -2.78 0.92
CA ALA A 129 -22.17 -2.17 -0.08
C ALA A 129 -23.66 -2.21 0.33
N ILE A 130 -23.97 -2.62 1.56
CA ILE A 130 -25.34 -2.88 1.99
C ILE A 130 -25.63 -2.14 3.32
N HIS A 131 -26.36 -1.02 3.17
CA HIS A 131 -27.14 -0.25 4.17
C HIS A 131 -26.52 1.01 4.81
N GLY A 132 -26.82 2.15 4.18
CA GLY A 132 -27.08 3.41 4.88
C GLY A 132 -28.12 4.22 4.07
N PRO A 133 -29.33 4.48 4.60
CA PRO A 133 -30.33 5.28 3.89
C PRO A 133 -29.99 6.75 4.07
N ARG A 134 -29.23 7.33 3.15
CA ARG A 134 -29.35 8.73 2.70
C ARG A 134 -28.23 9.04 1.72
N GLY A 135 -28.65 9.56 0.57
CA GLY A 135 -27.74 10.05 -0.45
C GLY A 135 -26.89 11.18 0.10
N ASP A 136 -25.59 10.95 0.12
CA ASP A 136 -24.57 11.88 -0.30
C ASP A 136 -23.44 11.03 -0.89
N GLY A 137 -23.05 11.32 -2.12
CA GLY A 137 -22.29 10.42 -2.98
C GLY A 137 -20.95 9.96 -2.39
N GLY A 138 -20.87 8.69 -2.00
CA GLY A 138 -19.61 8.03 -1.69
C GLY A 138 -19.81 6.63 -1.15
N ALA A 139 -19.98 5.64 -2.04
CA ALA A 139 -19.83 4.22 -1.71
C ALA A 139 -18.35 3.88 -1.45
N GLY A 140 -17.73 4.58 -0.51
CA GLY A 140 -16.32 4.52 -0.20
C GLY A 140 -16.10 4.48 1.30
N MET A 141 -15.03 3.79 1.71
CA MET A 141 -14.64 3.65 3.11
C MET A 141 -14.32 5.02 3.73
N GLY A 142 -14.90 5.30 4.89
CA GLY A 142 -14.66 6.55 5.61
C GLY A 142 -13.21 6.68 6.09
N PRO A 143 -12.65 7.90 6.22
CA PRO A 143 -11.25 8.11 6.55
C PRO A 143 -10.86 7.56 7.93
N ASP A 144 -11.76 7.56 8.92
CA ASP A 144 -11.55 6.94 10.23
C ASP A 144 -11.43 5.42 10.14
N GLN A 145 -12.27 4.80 9.32
CA GLN A 145 -12.26 3.36 9.10
C GLN A 145 -10.96 2.93 8.37
N VAL A 146 -10.50 3.73 7.40
CA VAL A 146 -9.20 3.52 6.74
C VAL A 146 -8.06 3.64 7.75
N ARG A 147 -8.09 4.64 8.64
CA ARG A 147 -7.08 4.78 9.71
C ARG A 147 -7.04 3.55 10.61
N GLN A 148 -8.19 3.07 11.08
CA GLN A 148 -8.28 1.87 11.91
C GLN A 148 -7.72 0.63 11.20
N LEU A 149 -8.06 0.44 9.92
CA LEU A 149 -7.51 -0.66 9.13
C LEU A 149 -6.00 -0.55 8.91
N VAL A 150 -5.50 0.65 8.66
CA VAL A 150 -4.05 0.88 8.58
C VAL A 150 -3.42 0.53 9.92
N THR A 151 -3.87 1.09 11.05
CA THR A 151 -3.33 0.77 12.38
C THR A 151 -3.34 -0.73 12.68
N ALA A 152 -4.45 -1.43 12.43
CA ALA A 152 -4.53 -2.88 12.63
C ALA A 152 -3.55 -3.66 11.73
N ALA A 153 -3.36 -3.20 10.49
CA ALA A 153 -2.41 -3.78 9.57
C ALA A 153 -0.96 -3.51 9.98
N GLU A 154 -0.67 -2.32 10.50
CA GLU A 154 0.64 -1.95 11.05
C GLU A 154 0.99 -2.81 12.28
N ASP A 155 0.04 -2.98 13.20
CA ASP A 155 0.20 -3.85 14.37
C ASP A 155 0.47 -5.30 13.96
N TRP A 156 -0.25 -5.82 12.96
CA TRP A 156 -0.03 -7.17 12.45
C TRP A 156 1.32 -7.32 11.73
N MET A 157 1.77 -6.32 10.97
CA MET A 157 3.09 -6.34 10.32
C MET A 157 4.26 -6.24 11.30
N LEU A 158 4.03 -5.73 12.51
CA LEU A 158 5.06 -5.59 13.54
C LEU A 158 5.08 -6.76 14.54
N TYR A 159 3.90 -7.28 14.89
CA TYR A 159 3.74 -8.23 15.99
C TYR A 159 3.02 -9.53 15.60
N GLY A 160 2.47 -9.60 14.38
CA GLY A 160 1.77 -10.77 13.88
C GLY A 160 2.72 -11.88 13.42
N ASP A 161 2.16 -13.07 13.25
CA ASP A 161 2.88 -14.20 12.67
C ASP A 161 2.83 -14.13 11.13
N HIS A 162 3.98 -13.88 10.51
CA HIS A 162 4.12 -13.82 9.06
C HIS A 162 5.56 -14.11 8.60
N GLU A 163 5.71 -14.65 7.39
CA GLU A 163 7.00 -15.09 6.80
C GLU A 163 8.01 -13.94 6.50
N SER A 164 7.71 -12.70 6.91
CA SER A 164 8.52 -11.51 6.60
C SER A 164 9.24 -10.91 7.81
N SER A 165 9.26 -11.59 8.96
CA SER A 165 9.93 -11.10 10.18
C SER A 165 11.43 -10.80 10.01
N GLY A 166 12.09 -11.45 9.04
CA GLY A 166 13.49 -11.20 8.69
C GLY A 166 13.73 -10.00 7.74
N ARG A 167 12.69 -9.28 7.32
CA ARG A 167 12.79 -8.12 6.41
C ARG A 167 12.29 -6.86 7.11
N GLU A 168 12.92 -5.73 6.80
CA GLU A 168 12.39 -4.44 7.24
C GLU A 168 11.06 -4.15 6.56
N TRP A 169 10.05 -3.85 7.37
CA TRP A 169 8.77 -3.37 6.89
C TRP A 169 8.88 -1.90 6.45
N TRP A 170 8.62 -1.66 5.17
CA TRP A 170 8.74 -0.33 4.59
C TRP A 170 7.51 0.53 4.86
N GLY A 171 6.31 -0.05 4.85
CA GLY A 171 5.08 0.71 5.06
C GLY A 171 3.82 0.15 4.41
N THR A 172 2.77 0.97 4.44
CA THR A 172 1.42 0.65 3.96
C THR A 172 1.04 1.52 2.76
N ILE A 173 0.63 0.87 1.67
CA ILE A 173 0.11 1.49 0.45
C ILE A 173 -1.40 1.32 0.42
N VAL A 174 -2.15 2.43 0.44
CA VAL A 174 -3.61 2.43 0.41
C VAL A 174 -4.09 2.75 -1.00
N ILE A 175 -4.93 1.88 -1.57
CA ILE A 175 -5.55 2.04 -2.88
C ILE A 175 -7.06 2.24 -2.71
N GLY A 176 -7.56 3.33 -3.29
CA GLY A 176 -8.98 3.64 -3.36
C GLY A 176 -9.56 4.48 -2.23
N ALA A 177 -8.78 4.69 -1.17
CA ALA A 177 -9.22 5.47 -0.01
C ALA A 177 -8.18 6.52 0.41
N LEU A 178 -8.64 7.47 1.21
CA LEU A 178 -7.85 8.57 1.75
C LEU A 178 -7.78 8.46 3.28
N GLY A 179 -6.78 9.08 3.88
CA GLY A 179 -6.79 9.35 5.33
C GLY A 179 -5.74 8.62 6.15
N ALA A 180 -5.00 7.66 5.57
CA ALA A 180 -3.89 6.97 6.22
C ALA A 180 -2.95 6.30 5.20
N GLY A 181 -1.80 5.81 5.69
CA GLY A 181 -0.80 5.11 4.91
C GLY A 181 0.36 6.00 4.43
N ASP A 182 1.43 5.35 4.02
CA ASP A 182 2.64 6.00 3.51
C ASP A 182 2.50 6.47 2.08
N VAL A 183 1.77 5.67 1.30
CA VAL A 183 1.35 5.99 -0.06
C VAL A 183 -0.15 5.87 -0.12
N THR A 184 -0.81 6.93 -0.59
CA THR A 184 -2.24 6.92 -0.89
C THR A 184 -2.43 7.02 -2.39
N ALA A 185 -3.24 6.13 -2.94
CA ALA A 185 -3.46 6.02 -4.36
C ALA A 185 -4.98 6.05 -4.61
N ALA A 186 -5.53 7.25 -4.75
CA ALA A 186 -6.97 7.51 -4.70
C ALA A 186 -7.40 8.50 -5.80
N TRP A 187 -8.65 8.97 -5.72
CA TRP A 187 -9.16 10.02 -6.62
C TRP A 187 -8.51 11.39 -6.35
N LYS A 188 -8.12 11.66 -5.10
CA LYS A 188 -7.39 12.88 -4.68
C LYS A 188 -5.93 12.56 -4.41
N GLY A 189 -5.03 13.41 -4.91
CA GLY A 189 -3.58 13.30 -4.72
C GLY A 189 -2.85 14.47 -5.35
N TRP A 190 -1.60 14.71 -4.95
CA TRP A 190 -0.78 15.82 -5.44
C TRP A 190 0.18 15.40 -6.58
N LEU A 191 0.46 14.09 -6.71
CA LEU A 191 1.22 13.53 -7.83
C LEU A 191 0.27 12.83 -8.81
N ARG A 192 0.13 13.36 -10.02
CA ARG A 192 -0.74 12.81 -11.04
C ARG A 192 0.05 11.94 -12.03
N ILE A 193 -0.40 10.70 -12.21
CA ILE A 193 0.21 9.75 -13.15
C ILE A 193 -0.67 9.63 -14.38
N ASP A 194 -0.10 9.89 -15.54
CA ASP A 194 -0.74 9.71 -16.84
C ASP A 194 0.21 9.02 -17.81
N ARG A 195 -0.30 8.63 -18.98
CA ARG A 195 0.60 8.28 -20.09
C ARG A 195 1.21 9.57 -20.63
N ASP A 196 2.45 9.47 -21.07
CA ASP A 196 3.08 10.55 -21.84
C ASP A 196 2.24 10.87 -23.09
N ASN A 197 2.44 12.06 -23.66
CA ASN A 197 1.58 12.62 -24.69
C ASN A 197 1.36 11.64 -25.85
N ILE A 198 0.16 11.07 -25.91
CA ILE A 198 -0.30 10.25 -27.04
C ILE A 198 -1.18 11.15 -27.91
N PRO A 199 -0.80 11.42 -29.17
CA PRO A 199 -1.62 12.21 -30.08
C PRO A 199 -3.06 11.70 -30.14
N GLY A 200 -4.01 12.63 -30.05
CA GLY A 200 -5.43 12.33 -30.11
C GLY A 200 -5.93 11.87 -31.48
N PHE A 201 -7.25 11.84 -31.65
CA PHE A 201 -7.83 11.74 -32.99
C PHE A 201 -7.53 13.01 -33.78
N SER A 202 -7.18 12.87 -35.06
CA SER A 202 -7.04 14.02 -35.95
C SER A 202 -8.37 14.78 -36.00
N LEU A 203 -8.30 16.11 -36.03
CA LEU A 203 -9.48 16.95 -36.22
C LEU A 203 -10.18 16.51 -37.53
N GLY A 204 -11.48 16.16 -37.44
CA GLY A 204 -12.25 15.63 -38.57
C GLY A 204 -12.27 14.10 -38.70
N CYS A 205 -11.60 13.35 -37.81
CA CYS A 205 -11.67 11.89 -37.81
C CYS A 205 -13.10 11.42 -37.49
N SER A 206 -13.68 10.63 -38.40
CA SER A 206 -15.01 10.06 -38.17
C SER A 206 -14.97 8.95 -37.10
N ALA A 207 -16.12 8.68 -36.47
CA ALA A 207 -16.23 7.59 -35.50
C ALA A 207 -15.87 6.21 -36.11
N LYS A 208 -16.14 6.01 -37.41
CA LYS A 208 -15.78 4.78 -38.12
C LYS A 208 -14.27 4.66 -38.29
N GLU A 209 -13.59 5.73 -38.71
CA GLU A 209 -12.13 5.79 -38.82
C GLU A 209 -11.45 5.62 -37.45
N ALA A 210 -12.02 6.21 -36.41
CA ALA A 210 -11.55 6.06 -35.04
C ALA A 210 -11.61 4.59 -34.57
N MET A 211 -12.66 3.85 -34.94
CA MET A 211 -12.79 2.43 -34.61
C MET A 211 -11.83 1.55 -35.40
N THR A 212 -11.56 1.85 -36.67
CA THR A 212 -10.57 1.10 -37.48
C THR A 212 -9.14 1.29 -36.96
N ASP A 213 -8.81 2.46 -36.44
CA ASP A 213 -7.48 2.76 -35.91
C ASP A 213 -7.32 2.42 -34.41
N ARG A 214 -8.38 1.87 -33.79
CA ARG A 214 -8.42 1.57 -32.34
C ARG A 214 -7.27 0.67 -31.89
N GLN A 215 -6.97 -0.40 -32.64
CA GLN A 215 -5.94 -1.36 -32.27
C GLN A 215 -4.54 -0.70 -32.30
N ARG A 216 -4.22 0.00 -33.39
CA ARG A 216 -2.97 0.78 -33.52
C ARG A 216 -2.82 1.81 -32.41
N ARG A 217 -3.90 2.52 -32.07
CA ARG A 217 -3.90 3.49 -30.96
C ARG A 217 -3.71 2.81 -29.61
N GLN A 218 -4.35 1.67 -29.37
CA GLN A 218 -4.14 0.92 -28.14
C GLN A 218 -2.68 0.48 -28.01
N GLU A 219 -2.05 0.05 -29.10
CA GLU A 219 -0.62 -0.28 -29.14
C GLU A 219 0.26 0.95 -28.86
N ALA A 220 -0.05 2.11 -29.44
CA ALA A 220 0.64 3.36 -29.15
C ALA A 220 0.50 3.78 -27.68
N VAL A 221 -0.72 3.66 -27.12
CA VAL A 221 -1.00 3.92 -25.69
C VAL A 221 -0.23 2.95 -24.80
N ASP A 222 -0.20 1.67 -25.16
CA ASP A 222 0.50 0.64 -24.41
C ASP A 222 2.02 0.84 -24.49
N ALA A 223 2.52 1.34 -25.62
CA ALA A 223 3.93 1.66 -25.84
C ALA A 223 4.40 2.97 -25.19
N ALA A 224 3.55 3.97 -25.07
CA ALA A 224 3.93 5.28 -24.52
C ALA A 224 4.48 5.15 -23.08
N PRO A 225 5.53 5.88 -22.70
CA PRO A 225 6.00 5.87 -21.32
C PRO A 225 4.94 6.47 -20.38
N TRP A 226 5.09 6.22 -19.09
CA TRP A 226 4.27 6.84 -18.06
C TRP A 226 4.96 8.12 -17.59
N ALA A 227 4.18 9.19 -17.42
CA ALA A 227 4.63 10.48 -16.94
C ALA A 227 3.99 10.79 -15.58
N ALA A 228 4.78 11.33 -14.65
CA ALA A 228 4.28 11.90 -13.41
C ALA A 228 4.35 13.43 -13.48
N SER A 229 3.24 14.08 -13.13
CA SER A 229 3.11 15.53 -13.07
C SER A 229 2.71 15.99 -11.68
N SER A 230 3.26 17.11 -11.23
CA SER A 230 2.91 17.76 -9.97
C SER A 230 3.09 19.26 -10.10
N GLN A 231 2.53 20.03 -9.17
CA GLN A 231 2.77 21.48 -9.09
C GLN A 231 4.25 21.82 -8.79
N TRP A 232 5.07 20.84 -8.39
CA TRP A 232 6.49 20.99 -8.02
C TRP A 232 7.47 20.51 -9.11
N GLY A 233 6.95 20.12 -10.29
CA GLY A 233 7.72 19.68 -11.45
C GLY A 233 6.89 18.82 -12.41
N THR A 234 7.16 18.93 -13.72
CA THR A 234 6.33 18.36 -14.79
C THR A 234 6.86 17.11 -15.49
N ASN A 235 8.13 16.73 -15.36
CA ASN A 235 8.67 15.64 -16.18
C ASN A 235 9.44 14.60 -15.35
N TRP A 236 8.70 13.64 -14.79
CA TRP A 236 9.29 12.39 -14.32
C TRP A 236 9.07 11.31 -15.40
N GLN A 237 10.08 11.12 -16.27
CA GLN A 237 10.13 10.04 -17.26
C GLN A 237 10.89 8.87 -16.63
N GLY A 238 10.18 7.97 -15.96
CA GLY A 238 10.91 6.91 -15.25
C GLY A 238 10.09 5.81 -14.62
N VAL A 239 8.75 5.82 -14.69
CA VAL A 239 7.98 4.68 -14.16
C VAL A 239 8.25 3.49 -15.08
N PRO A 240 8.97 2.45 -14.61
CA PRO A 240 9.31 1.31 -15.44
C PRO A 240 8.04 0.61 -15.93
N ARG A 241 8.07 0.09 -17.16
CA ARG A 241 6.95 -0.68 -17.69
C ARG A 241 6.71 -1.91 -16.81
N ALA A 242 5.59 -1.95 -16.09
CA ALA A 242 5.03 -3.22 -15.65
C ALA A 242 4.62 -3.99 -16.92
N ARG A 243 5.35 -5.07 -17.27
CA ARG A 243 5.00 -5.93 -18.41
C ARG A 243 3.69 -6.64 -18.08
N VAL A 244 2.57 -6.07 -18.51
CA VAL A 244 1.28 -6.76 -18.49
C VAL A 244 1.34 -7.88 -19.54
N ARG A 245 1.67 -9.10 -19.12
CA ARG A 245 1.48 -10.29 -19.96
C ARG A 245 -0.03 -10.47 -20.13
N ARG A 246 -0.57 -10.09 -21.29
CA ARG A 246 -1.92 -10.51 -21.69
C ARG A 246 -1.90 -12.02 -21.88
N ARG A 247 -2.61 -12.77 -21.02
CA ARG A 247 -2.97 -14.16 -21.29
C ARG A 247 -3.83 -14.15 -22.55
N GLY A 248 -3.27 -14.59 -23.67
CA GLY A 248 -4.00 -14.73 -24.93
C GLY A 248 -5.15 -15.71 -24.75
N ARG A 249 -6.39 -15.22 -24.85
CA ARG A 249 -7.55 -16.08 -25.11
C ARG A 249 -7.45 -16.52 -26.57
N ASN A 250 -6.77 -17.62 -26.81
CA ASN A 250 -6.94 -18.47 -27.99
C ASN A 250 -6.17 -19.78 -27.80
N ALA A 251 -6.68 -20.64 -26.92
CA ALA A 251 -6.43 -22.07 -27.03
C ALA A 251 -7.75 -22.70 -27.47
N ARG A 252 -7.83 -22.99 -28.77
CA ARG A 252 -8.90 -23.81 -29.34
C ARG A 252 -8.93 -25.13 -28.59
N ARG A 253 -10.15 -25.57 -28.25
CA ARG A 253 -10.47 -26.94 -27.84
C ARG A 253 -9.75 -27.93 -28.74
N ARG A 254 -8.79 -28.68 -28.19
CA ARG A 254 -8.51 -30.04 -28.62
C ARG A 254 -8.90 -30.93 -27.44
N MET A 255 -9.94 -31.74 -27.66
CA MET A 255 -10.31 -32.85 -26.78
C MET A 255 -9.14 -33.83 -26.74
N PRO A 256 -8.72 -34.35 -25.57
CA PRO A 256 -8.01 -35.61 -25.53
C PRO A 256 -9.01 -36.76 -25.67
N GLU A 257 -8.62 -37.67 -26.56
CA GLU A 257 -9.23 -38.94 -26.87
C GLU A 257 -9.22 -39.85 -25.63
N VAL A 258 -10.27 -40.66 -25.53
CA VAL A 258 -10.51 -41.62 -24.45
C VAL A 258 -9.63 -42.85 -24.69
N GLU A 259 -8.77 -43.19 -23.73
CA GLU A 259 -8.31 -44.57 -23.58
C GLU A 259 -8.54 -45.02 -22.13
N GLU A 260 -9.45 -45.98 -21.99
CA GLU A 260 -9.61 -46.82 -20.82
C GLU A 260 -8.39 -47.73 -20.67
N GLU A 261 -7.80 -47.80 -19.47
CA GLU A 261 -7.21 -49.05 -19.00
C GLU A 261 -7.20 -49.13 -17.46
N LYS A 262 -7.33 -50.37 -16.98
CA LYS A 262 -7.90 -50.83 -15.70
C LYS A 262 -6.89 -50.90 -14.52
N PRO A 263 -7.35 -51.21 -13.28
CA PRO A 263 -6.66 -50.84 -12.05
C PRO A 263 -5.65 -51.89 -11.56
N VAL A 264 -4.67 -51.44 -10.77
CA VAL A 264 -3.84 -52.30 -9.91
C VAL A 264 -3.83 -51.71 -8.50
N GLU A 265 -4.40 -52.46 -7.57
CA GLU A 265 -4.32 -52.24 -6.12
C GLU A 265 -2.95 -52.64 -5.57
N THR A 266 -2.47 -51.87 -4.57
CA THR A 266 -1.67 -52.21 -3.37
C THR A 266 -1.05 -50.88 -2.92
N GLY A 267 -1.33 -50.29 -1.76
CA GLY A 267 -1.53 -50.85 -0.44
C GLY A 267 -0.31 -50.48 0.41
N MET A 268 -0.34 -49.35 1.13
CA MET A 268 0.29 -49.21 2.45
C MET A 268 -0.08 -47.88 3.11
N GLU A 269 -0.48 -47.99 4.36
CA GLU A 269 -0.93 -46.96 5.29
C GLU A 269 0.16 -45.94 5.65
N ARG A 270 -0.27 -44.72 6.01
CA ARG A 270 0.20 -44.04 7.24
C ARG A 270 -0.77 -42.93 7.63
N SER A 271 -1.45 -43.20 8.74
CA SER A 271 -2.22 -42.28 9.57
C SER A 271 -1.32 -41.25 10.25
N VAL A 272 -1.71 -39.98 10.21
CA VAL A 272 -1.42 -39.00 11.27
C VAL A 272 -2.69 -38.20 11.49
N SER A 273 -3.27 -38.41 12.66
CA SER A 273 -4.41 -37.70 13.23
C SER A 273 -4.05 -36.28 13.62
N ILE A 274 -4.87 -35.29 13.23
CA ILE A 274 -4.91 -33.97 13.86
C ILE A 274 -6.30 -33.83 14.48
N THR A 275 -6.40 -34.20 15.76
CA THR A 275 -7.42 -33.72 16.69
C THR A 275 -6.80 -32.56 17.46
N ASP A 276 -7.29 -31.35 17.18
CA ASP A 276 -7.68 -30.33 18.16
C ASP A 276 -7.93 -29.02 17.40
N MET A 277 -9.17 -28.89 16.94
CA MET A 277 -9.68 -27.74 16.20
C MET A 277 -11.00 -27.30 16.86
N ASP A 278 -10.97 -27.00 18.16
CA ASP A 278 -12.15 -26.50 18.88
C ASP A 278 -11.77 -25.56 20.03
N GLU A 279 -11.23 -24.38 19.71
CA GLU A 279 -11.26 -23.25 20.66
C GLU A 279 -11.19 -21.85 20.01
N TRP A 280 -12.01 -21.57 18.99
CA TRP A 280 -12.19 -20.19 18.47
C TRP A 280 -13.66 -19.83 18.17
N LYS A 281 -14.62 -20.45 18.87
CA LYS A 281 -16.07 -20.26 18.62
C LYS A 281 -16.74 -19.11 19.40
N ASN A 282 -16.01 -18.30 20.17
CA ASN A 282 -16.65 -17.35 21.09
C ASN A 282 -16.27 -15.87 20.94
N LEU A 283 -16.11 -15.39 19.70
CA LEU A 283 -16.34 -13.97 19.40
C LEU A 283 -17.20 -13.87 18.14
N ARG A 284 -18.44 -13.43 18.33
CA ARG A 284 -19.42 -13.23 17.26
C ARG A 284 -19.02 -12.02 16.40
N ASN A 285 -19.10 -12.24 15.08
CA ASN A 285 -19.22 -11.31 13.95
C ASN A 285 -17.97 -10.90 13.14
N PRO A 286 -18.13 -10.78 11.80
CA PRO A 286 -17.38 -11.64 10.88
C PRO A 286 -16.61 -10.85 9.80
N LEU A 287 -15.38 -11.26 9.49
CA LEU A 287 -14.69 -11.12 8.17
C LEU A 287 -13.17 -11.17 8.39
N ILE A 288 -12.66 -12.37 8.64
CA ILE A 288 -11.24 -12.68 8.40
C ILE A 288 -11.23 -13.98 7.62
N LEU A 289 -11.16 -13.86 6.30
CA LEU A 289 -10.77 -14.98 5.44
C LEU A 289 -9.76 -14.49 4.42
N LEU A 290 -8.63 -15.22 4.39
CA LEU A 290 -7.52 -15.22 3.43
C LEU A 290 -6.43 -14.15 3.61
N LEU A 291 -5.66 -14.31 4.69
CA LEU A 291 -4.20 -14.13 4.64
C LEU A 291 -3.60 -15.51 4.34
N ALA A 292 -3.33 -15.80 3.07
CA ALA A 292 -2.53 -16.96 2.67
C ALA A 292 -1.40 -16.46 1.75
N PRO A 293 -0.15 -16.92 1.92
CA PRO A 293 0.90 -16.67 0.95
C PRO A 293 0.50 -17.33 -0.38
N ILE A 294 0.64 -16.59 -1.48
CA ILE A 294 0.43 -17.15 -2.83
C ILE A 294 1.60 -18.12 -3.09
N ALA A 295 1.38 -19.40 -2.78
CA ALA A 295 2.20 -20.51 -3.22
C ALA A 295 1.39 -21.40 -4.17
N ASN A 296 2.02 -21.76 -5.29
CA ASN A 296 1.56 -22.62 -6.40
C ASN A 296 0.57 -22.01 -7.40
N LEU A 297 1.14 -21.48 -8.50
CA LEU A 297 0.65 -21.61 -9.88
C LEU A 297 1.79 -21.36 -10.89
#